data_AF-A0A836RG63-F1
#
_entry.id   AF-A0A836RG63-F1
#
_cell.length_a   1.000
_cell.length_b   1.000
_cell.length_c   1.000
_cell.angle_alpha   90.00
_cell.angle_beta   90.00
_cell.angle_gamma   90.00
#
_symmetry.space_group_name_H-M   'P 1'
#
loop_
_entity.id
_entity.type
_entity.pdbx_description
1 polymer ?
#
loop_
_entity_poly.entity_id
_entity_poly.type
_entity_poly.pdbx_seq_one_letter_code
_entity_poly.pdbx_strand_id
1 'polypeptide(L)'
;ADDDGGGPNPATVDSRTSVVVTSSNDAPTADAGGPYTIDAGMDLVVDATATDPDPGTTFTYGWDLDRDGVSDFDTAAAMDTIPWMTLANLGFGPGTYDIDLIVSDDQGAVGTDTTQLTIGGQFVFAPETDGWADLYTFRSTSGPGGLDFFEFVDTVTGQRESWVVQTGIHSIVVFGSDDDDTLTIDFSSGASTLPAGGFTFQGNGQAAEDTLVLMGTRAADSVVHTFFDANSGLVDVTFDGATLTVNYSGLEPITDDLEAVARRFTFGDGSDQITLADEGTPNNGRLRLSSAGSSETVTFLAPTSSITIEADRGGDGDDTVTIAALDGHFTGTVSVVGGGGNDRLDGSAASVRLALEGGGGDDTLIGGAQADTLDGGAGTDQVEQTVDANQTLTDSQLIGRAVDQIAGIERAMLTGGAGANVLDASVFSGAVTLDGGAGNDTLIGAAGDDSLIGGTGIDQVQQAVDADQTLTNTLLTGWGQDTLSGIESAWMTGGAGANVLDASGFTWNSVTLDGGAGDDTLIGSLSSDSLIGGEGTDLVRQTVDANQTLTDTLLTGAGSDTLVGVEL
;
A
#
# COMPACT_ATOMS: atom_id res chain seq x y z
N ALA A 1 -72.46 83.23 -11.74
CA ALA A 1 -71.42 84.24 -11.95
C ALA A 1 -70.20 83.44 -12.39
N ASP A 2 -69.85 83.46 -13.67
CA ASP A 2 -69.03 84.52 -14.31
C ASP A 2 -67.78 84.81 -13.46
N ASP A 3 -66.56 84.86 -13.96
CA ASP A 3 -66.01 84.80 -15.31
C ASP A 3 -64.48 84.87 -15.16
N ASP A 4 -63.76 84.43 -16.20
CA ASP A 4 -62.44 84.88 -16.64
C ASP A 4 -61.17 84.75 -15.77
N GLY A 5 -60.26 83.92 -16.28
CA GLY A 5 -59.00 84.43 -16.87
C GLY A 5 -57.73 84.43 -16.03
N GLY A 6 -56.67 83.76 -16.54
CA GLY A 6 -55.30 84.27 -16.38
C GLY A 6 -54.18 83.26 -16.11
N GLY A 7 -53.48 82.84 -17.17
CA GLY A 7 -52.01 82.73 -17.20
C GLY A 7 -51.36 81.36 -16.88
N PRO A 8 -50.56 80.78 -17.82
CA PRO A 8 -49.76 79.59 -17.57
C PRO A 8 -48.28 79.95 -17.25
N ASN A 9 -47.65 79.21 -16.32
CA ASN A 9 -46.19 79.08 -16.22
C ASN A 9 -45.81 77.88 -15.31
N PRO A 10 -44.65 77.23 -15.51
CA PRO A 10 -44.28 76.38 -16.62
C PRO A 10 -44.13 74.91 -16.20
N ALA A 11 -44.29 74.01 -17.16
CA ALA A 11 -44.04 72.58 -17.00
C ALA A 11 -42.54 72.31 -16.76
N THR A 12 -42.23 71.64 -15.66
CA THR A 12 -40.95 70.96 -15.45
C THR A 12 -40.88 69.76 -16.38
N VAL A 13 -40.01 69.82 -17.39
CA VAL A 13 -39.66 68.67 -18.23
C VAL A 13 -38.72 67.77 -17.42
N ASP A 14 -39.24 66.67 -16.87
CA ASP A 14 -38.44 65.52 -16.43
C ASP A 14 -38.19 64.64 -17.66
N SER A 15 -37.11 64.93 -18.39
CA SER A 15 -36.66 64.08 -19.49
C SER A 15 -35.89 62.89 -18.92
N ARG A 16 -36.62 61.85 -18.52
CA ARG A 16 -36.00 60.53 -18.34
C ARG A 16 -35.82 59.90 -19.70
N THR A 17 -34.60 59.97 -20.20
CA THR A 17 -34.15 59.14 -21.31
C THR A 17 -34.20 57.69 -20.85
N SER A 18 -35.21 56.95 -21.29
CA SER A 18 -35.20 55.49 -21.22
C SER A 18 -34.18 55.01 -22.25
N VAL A 19 -33.01 54.60 -21.77
CA VAL A 19 -32.08 53.78 -22.56
C VAL A 19 -32.64 52.37 -22.50
N VAL A 20 -33.19 51.89 -23.61
CA VAL A 20 -33.40 50.46 -23.80
C VAL A 20 -32.02 49.88 -24.05
N VAL A 21 -31.40 49.33 -23.01
CA VAL A 21 -30.26 48.43 -23.19
C VAL A 21 -30.87 47.13 -23.68
N THR A 22 -30.87 46.89 -24.98
CA THR A 22 -30.94 45.52 -25.48
C THR A 22 -29.64 44.86 -25.03
N SER A 23 -29.70 43.91 -24.10
CA SER A 23 -28.58 42.99 -23.92
C SER A 23 -28.32 42.35 -25.28
N SER A 24 -27.10 42.54 -25.79
CA SER A 24 -26.64 41.78 -26.95
C SER A 24 -26.37 40.39 -26.44
N ASN A 25 -26.97 39.37 -27.07
CA ASN A 25 -26.57 38.00 -26.80
C ASN A 25 -25.17 37.82 -27.39
N ASP A 26 -24.18 37.59 -26.53
CA ASP A 26 -22.81 37.33 -26.95
C ASP A 26 -22.67 35.82 -27.21
N ALA A 27 -21.87 35.44 -28.21
CA ALA A 27 -21.67 34.04 -28.51
C ALA A 27 -20.80 33.36 -27.43
N PRO A 28 -21.04 32.07 -27.13
CA PRO A 28 -20.19 31.33 -26.23
C PRO A 28 -18.77 31.19 -26.81
N THR A 29 -17.79 31.07 -25.92
CA THR A 29 -16.44 30.62 -26.26
C THR A 29 -16.38 29.11 -26.05
N ALA A 30 -16.31 28.35 -27.15
CA ALA A 30 -16.15 26.91 -27.14
C ALA A 30 -14.67 26.52 -26.98
N ASP A 31 -14.42 25.41 -26.31
CA ASP A 31 -13.13 24.72 -26.24
C ASP A 31 -13.41 23.23 -26.50
N ALA A 32 -12.91 22.73 -27.63
CA ALA A 32 -13.12 21.37 -28.07
C ALA A 32 -12.31 20.36 -27.24
N GLY A 33 -11.37 20.80 -26.40
CA GLY A 33 -10.46 19.88 -25.71
C GLY A 33 -9.54 19.11 -26.68
N GLY A 34 -9.12 17.91 -26.27
CA GLY A 34 -8.22 17.06 -27.06
C GLY A 34 -6.76 17.53 -27.08
N PRO A 35 -5.92 17.06 -28.03
CA PRO A 35 -6.25 16.16 -29.14
C PRO A 35 -6.72 14.78 -28.67
N TYR A 36 -7.54 14.12 -29.50
CA TYR A 36 -8.11 12.80 -29.24
C TYR A 36 -7.42 11.71 -30.06
N THR A 37 -7.32 10.51 -29.48
CA THR A 37 -6.82 9.31 -30.16
C THR A 37 -7.72 8.12 -29.83
N ILE A 38 -8.14 7.37 -30.85
CA ILE A 38 -8.91 6.12 -30.72
C ILE A 38 -8.37 5.07 -31.69
N ASP A 39 -8.75 3.82 -31.51
CA ASP A 39 -8.60 2.80 -32.55
C ASP A 39 -9.86 2.68 -33.41
N ALA A 40 -9.66 2.33 -34.67
CA ALA A 40 -10.76 2.02 -35.57
C ALA A 40 -11.61 0.88 -34.98
N GLY A 41 -12.86 1.18 -34.63
CA GLY A 41 -13.75 0.24 -33.93
C GLY A 41 -14.21 0.73 -32.56
N MET A 42 -13.49 1.66 -31.95
CA MET A 42 -13.75 2.18 -30.60
C MET A 42 -14.56 3.48 -30.62
N ASP A 43 -15.43 3.66 -29.63
CA ASP A 43 -16.18 4.90 -29.44
C ASP A 43 -15.23 6.05 -29.04
N LEU A 44 -15.56 7.28 -29.46
CA LEU A 44 -14.80 8.48 -29.12
C LEU A 44 -15.43 9.18 -27.92
N VAL A 45 -14.69 9.25 -26.81
CA VAL A 45 -15.08 10.09 -25.67
C VAL A 45 -14.54 11.49 -25.87
N VAL A 46 -15.43 12.46 -25.91
CA VAL A 46 -15.11 13.88 -25.99
C VAL A 46 -15.33 14.55 -24.64
N ASP A 47 -14.55 15.59 -24.37
CA ASP A 47 -14.59 16.37 -23.13
C ASP A 47 -14.36 17.85 -23.49
N ALA A 48 -15.46 18.48 -23.92
CA ALA A 48 -15.49 19.88 -24.29
C ALA A 48 -15.68 20.77 -23.06
N THR A 49 -15.37 22.05 -23.20
CA THR A 49 -15.85 23.08 -22.28
C THR A 49 -16.41 24.28 -23.02
N ALA A 50 -17.23 25.07 -22.34
CA ALA A 50 -17.76 26.32 -22.88
C ALA A 50 -17.89 27.37 -21.79
N THR A 51 -17.69 28.63 -22.17
CA THR A 51 -17.95 29.79 -21.31
C THR A 51 -18.75 30.84 -22.07
N ASP A 52 -19.55 31.61 -21.36
CA ASP A 52 -20.37 32.67 -21.97
C ASP A 52 -20.30 33.95 -21.14
N PRO A 53 -20.10 35.12 -21.77
CA PRO A 53 -20.22 36.42 -21.09
C PRO A 53 -21.63 36.67 -20.51
N ASP A 54 -22.66 36.05 -21.07
CA ASP A 54 -24.04 36.16 -20.60
C ASP A 54 -24.26 35.26 -19.36
N PRO A 55 -24.69 35.84 -18.22
CA PRO A 55 -24.79 35.11 -16.97
C PRO A 55 -26.01 34.18 -16.94
N GLY A 56 -25.77 32.91 -16.61
CA GLY A 56 -26.82 31.91 -16.42
C GLY A 56 -27.20 31.13 -17.69
N THR A 57 -26.40 31.26 -18.75
CA THR A 57 -26.55 30.54 -20.01
C THR A 57 -26.41 29.02 -19.84
N THR A 58 -27.22 28.27 -20.58
CA THR A 58 -27.09 26.82 -20.75
C THR A 58 -26.58 26.50 -22.15
N PHE A 59 -25.74 25.47 -22.26
CA PHE A 59 -25.09 25.10 -23.52
C PHE A 59 -25.68 23.82 -24.12
N THR A 60 -25.69 23.77 -25.45
CA THR A 60 -25.81 22.53 -26.23
C THR A 60 -24.54 22.37 -27.05
N TYR A 61 -23.99 21.17 -27.09
CA TYR A 61 -22.73 20.84 -27.77
C TYR A 61 -23.07 19.98 -28.99
N GLY A 62 -22.73 20.47 -30.17
CA GLY A 62 -22.82 19.75 -31.44
C GLY A 62 -21.42 19.49 -31.97
N TRP A 63 -21.13 18.26 -32.35
CA TRP A 63 -19.88 17.88 -32.99
C TRP A 63 -20.11 17.70 -34.48
N ASP A 64 -19.46 18.56 -35.28
CA ASP A 64 -19.37 18.47 -36.73
C ASP A 64 -18.06 17.73 -37.06
N LEU A 65 -18.19 16.43 -37.30
CA LEU A 65 -17.07 15.52 -37.42
C LEU A 65 -16.50 15.58 -38.83
N ASP A 66 -17.34 15.64 -39.87
CA ASP A 66 -16.89 15.69 -41.27
C ASP A 66 -16.63 17.11 -41.82
N ARG A 67 -16.91 18.13 -40.99
CA ARG A 67 -16.68 19.56 -41.26
C ARG A 67 -17.54 20.12 -42.38
N ASP A 68 -18.75 19.60 -42.56
CA ASP A 68 -19.70 20.12 -43.55
C ASP A 68 -20.49 21.35 -43.05
N GLY A 69 -20.28 21.75 -41.79
CA GLY A 69 -20.94 22.85 -41.11
C GLY A 69 -22.23 22.45 -40.37
N VAL A 70 -22.54 21.16 -40.28
CA VAL A 70 -23.69 20.59 -39.58
C VAL A 70 -23.21 19.60 -38.53
N SER A 71 -23.83 19.62 -37.35
CA SER A 71 -23.47 18.65 -36.31
C SER A 71 -23.93 17.23 -36.69
N ASP A 72 -23.01 16.28 -36.55
CA ASP A 72 -23.23 14.84 -36.68
C ASP A 72 -23.66 14.20 -35.36
N PHE A 73 -23.29 14.82 -34.24
CA PHE A 73 -23.62 14.36 -32.89
C PHE A 73 -23.92 15.53 -31.97
N ASP A 74 -25.14 15.60 -31.44
CA ASP A 74 -25.58 16.63 -30.49
C ASP A 74 -25.75 16.04 -29.09
N THR A 75 -25.26 16.76 -28.07
CA THR A 75 -25.41 16.40 -26.67
C THR A 75 -25.58 17.64 -25.78
N ALA A 76 -26.22 17.45 -24.63
CA ALA A 76 -26.35 18.47 -23.60
C ALA A 76 -25.19 18.44 -22.58
N ALA A 77 -24.37 17.39 -22.60
CA ALA A 77 -23.23 17.24 -21.72
C ALA A 77 -21.94 17.68 -22.44
N ALA A 78 -21.06 18.36 -21.71
CA ALA A 78 -19.78 18.77 -22.27
C ALA A 78 -18.85 17.56 -22.49
N MET A 79 -18.96 16.56 -21.62
CA MET A 79 -18.34 15.24 -21.76
C MET A 79 -19.38 14.21 -22.18
N ASP A 80 -19.18 13.56 -23.32
CA ASP A 80 -20.07 12.52 -23.84
C ASP A 80 -19.33 11.55 -24.78
N THR A 81 -19.98 10.46 -25.16
CA THR A 81 -19.42 9.41 -26.01
C THR A 81 -20.08 9.41 -27.39
N ILE A 82 -19.27 9.67 -28.42
CA ILE A 82 -19.63 9.55 -29.83
C ILE A 82 -19.42 8.09 -30.25
N PRO A 83 -20.49 7.33 -30.60
CA PRO A 83 -20.33 5.94 -30.99
C PRO A 83 -19.48 5.77 -32.25
N TRP A 84 -18.65 4.72 -32.31
CA TRP A 84 -17.81 4.40 -33.47
C TRP A 84 -18.63 4.32 -34.75
N MET A 85 -19.85 3.78 -34.68
CA MET A 85 -20.73 3.69 -35.85
C MET A 85 -21.05 5.06 -36.46
N THR A 86 -21.07 6.14 -35.67
CA THR A 86 -21.24 7.51 -36.19
C THR A 86 -20.05 7.88 -37.07
N LEU A 87 -18.83 7.72 -36.56
CA LEU A 87 -17.58 7.96 -37.30
C LEU A 87 -17.46 7.07 -38.55
N ALA A 88 -17.74 5.77 -38.40
CA ALA A 88 -17.65 4.81 -39.50
C ALA A 88 -18.66 5.11 -40.62
N ASN A 89 -19.87 5.56 -40.29
CA ASN A 89 -20.87 5.96 -41.29
C ASN A 89 -20.46 7.21 -42.08
N LEU A 90 -19.67 8.09 -41.47
CA LEU A 90 -19.05 9.24 -42.12
C LEU A 90 -17.78 8.87 -42.92
N GLY A 91 -17.38 7.59 -42.90
CA GLY A 91 -16.26 7.07 -43.69
C GLY A 91 -14.90 7.25 -43.03
N PHE A 92 -14.85 7.50 -41.72
CA PHE A 92 -13.61 7.55 -40.96
C PHE A 92 -12.94 6.16 -40.93
N GLY A 93 -11.61 6.16 -41.00
CA GLY A 93 -10.75 4.99 -40.88
C GLY A 93 -9.41 5.40 -40.28
N PRO A 94 -8.36 4.55 -40.35
CA PRO A 94 -7.07 4.93 -39.82
C PRO A 94 -6.51 6.19 -40.49
N GLY A 95 -6.17 7.21 -39.69
CA GLY A 95 -5.77 8.53 -40.17
C GLY A 95 -5.89 9.61 -39.10
N THR A 96 -5.51 10.83 -39.47
CA THR A 96 -5.67 12.02 -38.63
C THR A 96 -6.65 12.98 -39.28
N TYR A 97 -7.62 13.44 -38.51
CA TYR A 97 -8.75 14.25 -38.93
C TYR A 97 -8.86 15.46 -38.01
N ASP A 98 -9.31 16.59 -38.55
CA ASP A 98 -9.77 17.71 -37.73
C ASP A 98 -11.28 17.54 -37.56
N ILE A 99 -11.78 17.74 -36.34
CA ILE A 99 -13.21 17.73 -36.01
C ILE A 99 -13.58 19.06 -35.34
N ASP A 100 -14.79 19.56 -35.60
CA ASP A 100 -15.25 20.86 -35.14
C ASP A 100 -16.30 20.69 -34.02
N LEU A 101 -16.10 21.40 -32.92
CA LEU A 101 -17.12 21.60 -31.88
C LEU A 101 -17.93 22.86 -32.19
N ILE A 102 -19.24 22.76 -32.03
CA ILE A 102 -20.23 23.83 -32.19
C ILE A 102 -21.02 23.93 -30.88
N VAL A 103 -20.78 24.98 -30.10
CA VAL A 103 -21.53 25.24 -28.86
C VAL A 103 -22.59 26.29 -29.10
N SER A 104 -23.85 25.98 -28.81
CA SER A 104 -24.96 26.94 -28.87
C SER A 104 -25.43 27.31 -27.47
N ASP A 105 -25.68 28.61 -27.25
CA ASP A 105 -26.33 29.11 -26.04
C ASP A 105 -27.86 28.95 -26.08
N ASP A 106 -28.55 29.37 -25.00
CA ASP A 106 -30.00 29.27 -24.85
C ASP A 106 -30.80 30.32 -25.67
N GLN A 107 -30.09 31.23 -26.34
CA GLN A 107 -30.61 32.33 -27.15
C GLN A 107 -30.24 32.19 -28.65
N GLY A 108 -29.49 31.14 -29.00
CA GLY A 108 -29.11 30.74 -30.35
C GLY A 108 -27.83 31.36 -30.91
N ALA A 109 -26.98 32.03 -30.12
CA ALA A 109 -25.63 32.35 -30.60
C ALA A 109 -24.69 31.14 -30.42
N VAL A 110 -23.67 31.10 -31.28
CA VAL A 110 -22.86 29.91 -31.51
C VAL A 110 -21.38 30.25 -31.44
N GLY A 111 -20.64 29.48 -30.65
CA GLY A 111 -19.18 29.44 -30.62
C GLY A 111 -18.68 28.15 -31.25
N THR A 112 -17.49 28.18 -31.85
CA THR A 112 -16.88 27.00 -32.46
C THR A 112 -15.42 26.87 -32.08
N ASP A 113 -14.94 25.64 -31.98
CA ASP A 113 -13.52 25.33 -31.84
C ASP A 113 -13.16 24.06 -32.63
N THR A 114 -11.89 23.88 -32.96
CA THR A 114 -11.42 22.73 -33.75
C THR A 114 -10.37 21.96 -32.95
N THR A 115 -10.47 20.64 -32.95
CA THR A 115 -9.44 19.76 -32.38
C THR A 115 -9.11 18.62 -33.34
N GLN A 116 -8.06 17.87 -33.00
CA GLN A 116 -7.55 16.79 -33.84
C GLN A 116 -8.00 15.43 -33.28
N LEU A 117 -8.50 14.56 -34.16
CA LEU A 117 -8.80 13.16 -33.92
C LEU A 117 -7.83 12.29 -34.71
N THR A 118 -7.03 11.49 -34.02
CA THR A 118 -6.21 10.45 -34.64
C THR A 118 -6.87 9.09 -34.45
N ILE A 119 -7.19 8.42 -35.55
CA ILE A 119 -7.72 7.06 -35.56
C ILE A 119 -6.57 6.12 -35.93
N GLY A 120 -6.18 5.28 -34.99
CA GLY A 120 -5.24 4.20 -35.18
C GLY A 120 -5.88 3.00 -35.86
N GLY A 121 -5.10 2.26 -36.65
CA GLY A 121 -5.49 0.93 -37.11
C GLY A 121 -5.28 -0.10 -36.01
N GLN A 122 -6.23 -1.00 -35.84
CA GLN A 122 -6.09 -2.17 -34.98
C GLN A 122 -5.67 -3.37 -35.82
N PHE A 123 -4.61 -4.06 -35.41
CA PHE A 123 -4.23 -5.34 -36.00
C PHE A 123 -4.75 -6.48 -35.13
N VAL A 124 -5.51 -7.39 -35.73
CA VAL A 124 -6.08 -8.55 -35.04
C VAL A 124 -5.39 -9.82 -35.53
N PHE A 125 -4.80 -10.55 -34.58
CA PHE A 125 -4.28 -11.90 -34.80
C PHE A 125 -5.29 -12.91 -34.26
N ALA A 126 -5.75 -13.80 -35.14
CA ALA A 126 -6.74 -14.83 -34.82
C ALA A 126 -6.05 -16.13 -34.38
N PRO A 127 -6.71 -16.97 -33.57
CA PRO A 127 -6.10 -18.20 -33.06
C PRO A 127 -5.98 -19.26 -34.15
N GLU A 128 -5.02 -20.18 -34.01
CA GLU A 128 -5.03 -21.44 -34.73
C GLU A 128 -5.95 -22.40 -33.97
N THR A 129 -6.88 -23.05 -34.68
CA THR A 129 -7.84 -23.97 -34.04
C THR A 129 -7.55 -25.39 -34.50
N ASP A 130 -6.48 -25.98 -33.97
CA ASP A 130 -6.03 -27.32 -34.33
C ASP A 130 -5.94 -28.31 -33.15
N GLY A 131 -6.10 -27.80 -31.92
CA GLY A 131 -6.11 -28.56 -30.67
C GLY A 131 -4.72 -28.85 -30.11
N TRP A 132 -3.71 -28.06 -30.50
CA TRP A 132 -2.36 -28.05 -29.96
C TRP A 132 -2.02 -26.64 -29.47
N ALA A 133 -1.36 -26.57 -28.32
CA ALA A 133 -0.81 -25.33 -27.75
C ALA A 133 -0.14 -24.42 -28.79
N ASP A 134 -0.64 -23.19 -28.93
CA ASP A 134 -0.04 -22.21 -29.81
C ASP A 134 1.09 -21.44 -29.10
N LEU A 135 2.24 -21.26 -29.76
CA LEU A 135 3.39 -20.56 -29.18
C LEU A 135 3.88 -19.45 -30.10
N TYR A 136 3.37 -18.23 -29.92
CA TYR A 136 3.67 -17.09 -30.77
C TYR A 136 4.67 -16.11 -30.14
N THR A 137 5.68 -15.72 -30.90
CA THR A 137 6.53 -14.57 -30.55
C THR A 137 6.16 -13.37 -31.41
N PHE A 138 5.71 -12.31 -30.76
CA PHE A 138 5.57 -10.99 -31.32
C PHE A 138 6.89 -10.22 -31.23
N ARG A 139 7.32 -9.62 -32.35
CA ARG A 139 8.49 -8.73 -32.37
C ARG A 139 8.38 -7.62 -33.41
N SER A 140 9.07 -6.52 -33.15
CA SER A 140 9.33 -5.43 -34.11
C SER A 140 10.64 -5.71 -34.85
N THR A 141 10.60 -5.65 -36.19
CA THR A 141 11.79 -5.89 -37.03
C THR A 141 11.91 -4.85 -38.14
N SER A 142 13.14 -4.39 -38.39
CA SER A 142 13.43 -3.56 -39.55
C SER A 142 13.44 -4.42 -40.81
N GLY A 143 12.54 -4.13 -41.75
CA GLY A 143 12.44 -4.87 -43.00
C GLY A 143 13.14 -4.22 -44.19
N PRO A 144 13.05 -4.87 -45.37
CA PRO A 144 13.68 -4.36 -46.60
C PRO A 144 13.13 -2.98 -46.97
N GLY A 145 14.02 -2.05 -47.31
CA GLY A 145 13.63 -0.70 -47.75
C GLY A 145 13.43 0.33 -46.64
N GLY A 146 13.78 0.00 -45.39
CA GLY A 146 13.72 0.94 -44.25
C GLY A 146 12.32 1.09 -43.65
N LEU A 147 11.42 0.15 -43.93
CA LEU A 147 10.12 0.04 -43.29
C LEU A 147 10.23 -0.91 -42.11
N ASP A 148 9.63 -0.54 -40.99
CA ASP A 148 9.54 -1.42 -39.83
C ASP A 148 8.25 -2.26 -39.90
N PHE A 149 8.35 -3.48 -39.41
CA PHE A 149 7.27 -4.48 -39.45
C PHE A 149 7.03 -5.05 -38.07
N PHE A 150 5.77 -5.30 -37.78
CA PHE A 150 5.35 -6.21 -36.73
C PHE A 150 5.27 -7.62 -37.30
N GLU A 151 5.79 -8.60 -36.58
CA GLU A 151 5.85 -10.01 -36.99
C GLU A 151 5.37 -10.91 -35.85
N PHE A 152 4.52 -11.88 -36.20
CA PHE A 152 4.19 -13.03 -35.38
C PHE A 152 4.89 -14.27 -35.95
N VAL A 153 5.64 -14.95 -35.09
CA VAL A 153 6.43 -16.14 -35.43
C VAL A 153 5.96 -17.29 -34.56
N ASP A 154 5.59 -18.41 -35.17
CA ASP A 154 5.44 -19.68 -34.47
C ASP A 154 6.81 -20.10 -33.96
N THR A 155 6.94 -20.19 -32.65
CA THR A 155 8.21 -20.43 -31.96
C THR A 155 8.64 -21.90 -32.07
N VAL A 156 7.71 -22.83 -32.30
CA VAL A 156 7.99 -24.25 -32.51
C VAL A 156 8.56 -24.48 -33.90
N THR A 157 7.90 -23.95 -34.93
CA THR A 157 8.31 -24.18 -36.33
C THR A 157 9.30 -23.13 -36.85
N GLY A 158 9.38 -21.97 -36.20
CA GLY A 158 10.10 -20.79 -36.68
C GLY A 158 9.48 -20.17 -37.94
N GLN A 159 8.26 -20.57 -38.31
CA GLN A 159 7.53 -19.99 -39.44
C GLN A 159 7.01 -18.61 -39.07
N ARG A 160 7.01 -17.71 -40.05
CA ARG A 160 6.35 -16.41 -39.92
C ARG A 160 4.88 -16.60 -40.28
N GLU A 161 4.01 -16.50 -39.29
CA GLU A 161 2.57 -16.67 -39.48
C GLU A 161 1.91 -15.38 -39.96
N SER A 162 2.32 -14.23 -39.41
CA SER A 162 1.76 -12.95 -39.84
C SER A 162 2.78 -11.81 -39.75
N TRP A 163 2.57 -10.79 -40.58
CA TRP A 163 3.34 -9.55 -40.52
C TRP A 163 2.56 -8.38 -41.12
N VAL A 164 2.76 -7.19 -40.54
CA VAL A 164 2.12 -5.94 -40.98
C VAL A 164 3.12 -4.79 -40.92
N VAL A 165 3.01 -3.84 -41.85
CA VAL A 165 3.80 -2.60 -41.79
C VAL A 165 3.35 -1.83 -40.54
N GLN A 166 4.29 -1.34 -39.73
CA GLN A 166 3.95 -0.65 -38.48
C GLN A 166 3.15 0.65 -38.68
N THR A 167 3.31 1.30 -39.84
CA THR A 167 2.68 2.59 -40.12
C THR A 167 1.16 2.48 -40.08
N GLY A 168 0.54 3.23 -39.16
CA GLY A 168 -0.90 3.30 -39.02
C GLY A 168 -1.50 2.20 -38.14
N ILE A 169 -0.70 1.30 -37.58
CA ILE A 169 -1.15 0.37 -36.53
C ILE A 169 -0.89 1.03 -35.17
N HIS A 170 -1.94 1.15 -34.37
CA HIS A 170 -1.89 1.74 -33.03
C HIS A 170 -2.05 0.68 -31.94
N SER A 171 -2.90 -0.33 -32.11
CA SER A 171 -3.01 -1.45 -31.16
C SER A 171 -3.01 -2.82 -31.84
N ILE A 172 -2.73 -3.84 -31.02
CA ILE A 172 -2.71 -5.23 -31.43
C ILE A 172 -3.60 -6.04 -30.49
N VAL A 173 -4.48 -6.86 -31.07
CA VAL A 173 -5.30 -7.82 -30.33
C VAL A 173 -4.91 -9.23 -30.76
N VAL A 174 -4.62 -10.08 -29.79
CA VAL A 174 -4.29 -11.49 -29.96
C VAL A 174 -5.33 -12.31 -29.22
N PHE A 175 -5.96 -13.23 -29.95
CA PHE A 175 -6.89 -14.19 -29.37
C PHE A 175 -6.17 -15.54 -29.26
N GLY A 176 -6.24 -16.13 -28.08
CA GLY A 176 -5.94 -17.53 -27.83
C GLY A 176 -7.03 -18.46 -28.39
N SER A 177 -6.74 -19.75 -28.40
CA SER A 177 -7.56 -20.85 -28.86
C SER A 177 -8.32 -21.48 -27.66
N ASP A 178 -8.67 -22.77 -27.72
CA ASP A 178 -9.25 -23.54 -26.60
C ASP A 178 -8.19 -24.45 -25.91
N ASP A 179 -6.93 -24.35 -26.32
CA ASP A 179 -5.77 -25.06 -25.76
C ASP A 179 -4.77 -24.09 -25.13
N ASP A 180 -3.64 -24.62 -24.64
CA ASP A 180 -2.70 -23.89 -23.79
C ASP A 180 -1.83 -22.96 -24.64
N ASP A 181 -2.19 -21.68 -24.73
CA ASP A 181 -1.50 -20.74 -25.59
C ASP A 181 -0.34 -20.03 -24.89
N THR A 182 0.63 -19.56 -25.66
CA THR A 182 1.68 -18.69 -25.15
C THR A 182 1.94 -17.55 -26.11
N LEU A 183 1.68 -16.34 -25.62
CA LEU A 183 2.09 -15.10 -26.28
C LEU A 183 3.39 -14.60 -25.67
N THR A 184 4.46 -14.56 -26.47
CA THR A 184 5.72 -13.90 -26.12
C THR A 184 5.79 -12.53 -26.77
N ILE A 185 6.02 -11.47 -26.00
CA ILE A 185 6.23 -10.10 -26.48
C ILE A 185 7.72 -9.74 -26.32
N ASP A 186 8.41 -9.51 -27.44
CA ASP A 186 9.83 -9.14 -27.49
C ASP A 186 10.05 -7.61 -27.50
N PHE A 187 10.49 -7.10 -26.35
CA PHE A 187 10.86 -5.71 -26.11
C PHE A 187 12.30 -5.37 -26.47
N SER A 188 13.06 -6.25 -27.15
CA SER A 188 14.46 -5.98 -27.54
C SER A 188 14.64 -4.71 -28.38
N SER A 189 13.60 -4.28 -29.08
CA SER A 189 13.57 -3.03 -29.86
C SER A 189 13.25 -1.78 -29.00
N GLY A 190 12.68 -1.96 -27.81
CA GLY A 190 12.16 -0.93 -26.91
C GLY A 190 10.69 -0.58 -27.16
N ALA A 191 10.04 0.09 -26.19
CA ALA A 191 8.61 0.42 -26.26
C ALA A 191 8.23 1.42 -27.37
N SER A 192 9.12 2.36 -27.73
CA SER A 192 8.82 3.40 -28.74
C SER A 192 8.70 2.86 -30.18
N THR A 193 9.10 1.62 -30.41
CA THR A 193 8.96 0.91 -31.69
C THR A 193 7.81 -0.09 -31.68
N LEU A 194 6.99 -0.08 -30.62
CA LEU A 194 5.82 -0.93 -30.43
C LEU A 194 4.53 -0.10 -30.62
N PRO A 195 3.38 -0.75 -30.87
CA PRO A 195 2.11 -0.04 -31.08
C PRO A 195 1.73 0.81 -29.86
N ALA A 196 1.52 2.11 -30.03
CA ALA A 196 1.30 3.05 -28.91
C ALA A 196 0.04 2.76 -28.08
N GLY A 197 -0.99 2.17 -28.70
CA GLY A 197 -2.20 1.68 -28.05
C GLY A 197 -2.06 0.32 -27.37
N GLY A 198 -0.86 -0.27 -27.39
CA GLY A 198 -0.54 -1.46 -26.62
C GLY A 198 -1.06 -2.77 -27.24
N PHE A 199 -1.16 -3.77 -26.37
CA PHE A 199 -1.57 -5.13 -26.69
C PHE A 199 -2.79 -5.52 -25.85
N THR A 200 -3.63 -6.36 -26.44
CA THR A 200 -4.65 -7.13 -25.71
C THR A 200 -4.47 -8.60 -26.03
N PHE A 201 -4.24 -9.42 -25.01
CA PHE A 201 -4.19 -10.88 -25.14
C PHE A 201 -5.39 -11.53 -24.45
N GLN A 202 -6.16 -12.33 -25.18
CA GLN A 202 -7.32 -13.03 -24.65
C GLN A 202 -7.06 -14.53 -24.71
N GLY A 203 -6.61 -15.15 -23.61
CA GLY A 203 -6.30 -16.58 -23.57
C GLY A 203 -7.52 -17.49 -23.73
N ASN A 204 -8.73 -16.99 -23.43
CA ASN A 204 -9.99 -17.75 -23.43
C ASN A 204 -10.07 -18.82 -22.32
N GLY A 205 -9.79 -18.39 -21.09
CA GLY A 205 -10.16 -19.03 -19.81
C GLY A 205 -10.59 -20.51 -19.86
N GLN A 206 -9.59 -21.39 -19.93
CA GLN A 206 -9.73 -22.78 -19.54
C GLN A 206 -8.84 -23.09 -18.34
N ALA A 207 -9.05 -24.27 -17.76
CA ALA A 207 -8.33 -24.68 -16.56
C ALA A 207 -6.87 -25.04 -16.90
N ALA A 208 -6.01 -24.00 -16.90
CA ALA A 208 -4.54 -23.98 -16.89
C ALA A 208 -3.80 -23.87 -18.24
N GLU A 209 -2.74 -23.03 -18.20
CA GLU A 209 -1.53 -22.94 -19.05
C GLU A 209 -1.43 -21.81 -20.09
N ASP A 210 -2.46 -20.96 -20.27
CA ASP A 210 -2.31 -19.74 -21.06
C ASP A 210 -1.24 -18.82 -20.44
N THR A 211 -0.17 -18.56 -21.20
CA THR A 211 1.04 -17.90 -20.71
C THR A 211 1.34 -16.61 -21.45
N LEU A 212 1.54 -15.53 -20.70
CA LEU A 212 2.16 -14.31 -21.24
C LEU A 212 3.65 -14.28 -20.87
N VAL A 213 4.51 -14.16 -21.89
CA VAL A 213 5.95 -14.03 -21.71
C VAL A 213 6.40 -12.64 -22.14
N LEU A 214 7.03 -11.89 -21.24
CA LEU A 214 7.68 -10.62 -21.52
C LEU A 214 9.18 -10.86 -21.59
N MET A 215 9.82 -10.51 -22.70
CA MET A 215 11.28 -10.69 -22.84
C MET A 215 11.92 -9.53 -23.58
N GLY A 216 13.23 -9.36 -23.43
CA GLY A 216 13.95 -8.32 -24.14
C GLY A 216 15.40 -8.22 -23.72
N THR A 217 16.20 -7.58 -24.55
CA THR A 217 17.64 -7.33 -24.29
C THR A 217 17.92 -5.96 -23.68
N ARG A 218 16.89 -5.13 -23.48
CA ARG A 218 16.98 -3.81 -22.88
C ARG A 218 16.37 -3.88 -21.48
N ALA A 219 17.02 -3.24 -20.51
CA ALA A 219 16.45 -3.07 -19.18
C ALA A 219 15.31 -2.04 -19.22
N ALA A 220 14.16 -2.39 -18.65
CA ALA A 220 13.04 -1.49 -18.44
C ALA A 220 13.30 -0.57 -17.24
N ASP A 221 12.79 0.65 -17.28
CA ASP A 221 12.79 1.54 -16.11
C ASP A 221 11.85 0.99 -15.04
N SER A 222 10.68 0.51 -15.45
CA SER A 222 9.73 -0.15 -14.55
C SER A 222 8.85 -1.14 -15.29
N VAL A 223 8.45 -2.19 -14.58
CA VAL A 223 7.36 -3.09 -14.98
C VAL A 223 6.30 -3.06 -13.88
N VAL A 224 5.07 -2.72 -14.23
CA VAL A 224 3.94 -2.64 -13.30
C VAL A 224 2.90 -3.67 -13.70
N HIS A 225 2.67 -4.64 -12.83
CA HIS A 225 1.58 -5.62 -12.95
C HIS A 225 0.39 -5.11 -12.15
N THR A 226 -0.79 -5.06 -12.76
CA THR A 226 -2.05 -4.74 -12.09
C THR A 226 -3.02 -5.88 -12.32
N PHE A 227 -3.46 -6.52 -11.24
CA PHE A 227 -4.35 -7.66 -11.26
C PHE A 227 -5.79 -7.21 -11.01
N PHE A 228 -6.74 -7.74 -11.79
CA PHE A 228 -8.17 -7.47 -11.62
C PHE A 228 -8.90 -8.67 -11.01
N ASP A 229 -8.43 -9.87 -11.32
CA ASP A 229 -8.84 -11.13 -10.69
C ASP A 229 -7.72 -12.17 -10.85
N ALA A 230 -8.03 -13.43 -10.56
CA ALA A 230 -7.07 -14.53 -10.65
C ALA A 230 -6.51 -14.78 -12.06
N ASN A 231 -7.17 -14.27 -13.11
CA ASN A 231 -6.89 -14.63 -14.49
C ASN A 231 -6.85 -13.40 -15.44
N SER A 232 -7.01 -12.17 -14.97
CA SER A 232 -7.02 -10.96 -15.79
C SER A 232 -6.35 -9.77 -15.12
N GLY A 233 -5.83 -8.88 -15.96
CA GLY A 233 -5.07 -7.74 -15.51
C GLY A 233 -4.42 -6.98 -16.67
N LEU A 234 -3.42 -6.18 -16.32
CA LEU A 234 -2.55 -5.53 -17.28
C LEU A 234 -1.10 -5.50 -16.80
N VAL A 235 -0.18 -5.37 -17.76
CA VAL A 235 1.23 -5.09 -17.50
C VAL A 235 1.66 -3.84 -18.25
N ASP A 236 2.13 -2.84 -17.50
CA ASP A 236 2.74 -1.63 -18.05
C ASP A 236 4.26 -1.76 -18.03
N VAL A 237 4.89 -1.71 -19.20
CA VAL A 237 6.35 -1.77 -19.36
C VAL A 237 6.86 -0.41 -19.83
N THR A 238 7.73 0.21 -19.03
CA THR A 238 8.24 1.57 -19.30
C THR A 238 9.72 1.56 -19.68
N PHE A 239 10.05 2.25 -20.78
CA PHE A 239 11.42 2.50 -21.24
C PHE A 239 11.61 3.97 -21.60
N ASP A 240 12.64 4.60 -21.06
CA ASP A 240 13.02 5.99 -21.31
C ASP A 240 11.82 6.97 -21.11
N GLY A 241 10.93 6.65 -20.16
CA GLY A 241 9.70 7.39 -19.87
C GLY A 241 8.51 7.14 -20.81
N ALA A 242 8.62 6.24 -21.79
CA ALA A 242 7.50 5.79 -22.61
C ALA A 242 6.97 4.44 -22.11
N THR A 243 5.66 4.34 -21.91
CA THR A 243 4.98 3.15 -21.38
C THR A 243 4.20 2.43 -22.48
N LEU A 244 4.30 1.11 -22.49
CA LEU A 244 3.46 0.23 -23.28
C LEU A 244 2.63 -0.65 -22.35
N THR A 245 1.33 -0.69 -22.58
CA THR A 245 0.38 -1.52 -21.83
C THR A 245 0.08 -2.82 -22.56
N VAL A 246 0.07 -3.92 -21.82
CA VAL A 246 -0.41 -5.24 -22.26
C VAL A 246 -1.61 -5.60 -21.38
N ASN A 247 -2.81 -5.50 -21.92
CA ASN A 247 -4.02 -5.99 -21.26
C ASN A 247 -4.14 -7.49 -21.50
N TYR A 248 -4.58 -8.24 -20.49
CA TYR A 248 -4.78 -9.67 -20.63
C TYR A 248 -6.00 -10.20 -19.88
N SER A 249 -6.51 -11.33 -20.33
CA SER A 249 -7.61 -12.05 -19.68
C SER A 249 -7.53 -13.55 -19.97
N GLY A 250 -7.88 -14.37 -18.97
CA GLY A 250 -7.78 -15.83 -19.04
C GLY A 250 -6.32 -16.31 -19.06
N LEU A 251 -5.44 -15.72 -18.23
CA LEU A 251 -4.05 -16.17 -18.10
C LEU A 251 -3.84 -17.00 -16.85
N GLU A 252 -2.93 -17.98 -16.91
CA GLU A 252 -2.52 -18.77 -15.74
C GLU A 252 -1.10 -19.39 -15.89
N PRO A 253 -0.03 -18.70 -16.40
CA PRO A 253 0.75 -17.69 -15.64
C PRO A 253 1.42 -16.56 -16.47
N ILE A 254 2.18 -15.66 -15.82
CA ILE A 254 3.06 -14.66 -16.47
C ILE A 254 4.54 -15.00 -16.22
N THR A 255 5.34 -14.97 -17.29
CA THR A 255 6.81 -15.03 -17.23
C THR A 255 7.40 -13.69 -17.65
N ASP A 256 7.95 -12.94 -16.70
CA ASP A 256 8.57 -11.63 -16.93
C ASP A 256 10.10 -11.74 -16.90
N ASP A 257 10.68 -12.00 -18.08
CA ASP A 257 12.11 -12.16 -18.33
C ASP A 257 12.80 -10.84 -18.66
N LEU A 258 12.17 -9.70 -18.41
CA LEU A 258 12.79 -8.39 -18.62
C LEU A 258 13.75 -8.08 -17.47
N GLU A 259 14.95 -7.60 -17.80
CA GLU A 259 15.71 -6.83 -16.81
C GLU A 259 14.93 -5.55 -16.49
N ALA A 260 14.81 -5.16 -15.21
CA ALA A 260 14.17 -3.90 -14.86
C ALA A 260 14.83 -3.20 -13.67
N VAL A 261 14.66 -1.89 -13.59
CA VAL A 261 15.10 -1.11 -12.43
C VAL A 261 14.14 -1.32 -11.26
N ALA A 262 12.84 -1.24 -11.49
CA ALA A 262 11.82 -1.45 -10.45
C ALA A 262 10.67 -2.33 -10.94
N ARG A 263 10.02 -3.04 -10.02
CA ARG A 263 8.76 -3.75 -10.26
C ARG A 263 7.70 -3.34 -9.27
N ARG A 264 6.47 -3.16 -9.76
CA ARG A 264 5.30 -2.92 -8.92
C ARG A 264 4.23 -3.97 -9.22
N PHE A 265 3.58 -4.46 -8.18
CA PHE A 265 2.47 -5.38 -8.24
C PHE A 265 1.31 -4.74 -7.52
N THR A 266 0.17 -4.64 -8.19
CA THR A 266 -1.02 -3.95 -7.69
C THR A 266 -2.19 -4.93 -7.70
N PHE A 267 -2.88 -5.02 -6.59
CA PHE A 267 -4.09 -5.81 -6.45
C PHE A 267 -5.32 -4.92 -6.24
N GLY A 268 -6.51 -5.52 -6.24
CA GLY A 268 -7.79 -4.83 -6.15
C GLY A 268 -8.35 -4.78 -4.72
N ASP A 269 -9.55 -4.20 -4.57
CA ASP A 269 -10.16 -3.82 -3.27
C ASP A 269 -10.65 -4.98 -2.36
N GLY A 270 -10.09 -6.18 -2.48
CA GLY A 270 -10.55 -7.37 -1.76
C GLY A 270 -9.43 -8.08 -1.02
N SER A 271 -9.78 -8.80 0.04
CA SER A 271 -8.80 -9.56 0.84
C SER A 271 -7.96 -10.53 0.00
N ASP A 272 -6.66 -10.34 0.07
CA ASP A 272 -5.66 -11.02 -0.71
C ASP A 272 -4.70 -11.84 0.15
N GLN A 273 -4.11 -12.87 -0.45
CA GLN A 273 -3.13 -13.74 0.20
C GLN A 273 -1.88 -13.81 -0.67
N ILE A 274 -1.08 -12.75 -0.59
CA ILE A 274 0.05 -12.47 -1.48
C ILE A 274 1.31 -13.09 -0.91
N THR A 275 2.07 -13.79 -1.74
CA THR A 275 3.39 -14.32 -1.38
C THR A 275 4.43 -13.91 -2.41
N LEU A 276 5.51 -13.29 -1.95
CA LEU A 276 6.75 -13.07 -2.70
C LEU A 276 7.82 -14.04 -2.21
N ALA A 277 8.42 -14.82 -3.10
CA ALA A 277 9.40 -15.86 -2.76
C ALA A 277 10.43 -16.09 -3.88
N ASP A 278 11.51 -16.81 -3.56
CA ASP A 278 12.27 -17.58 -4.57
C ASP A 278 11.33 -18.58 -5.28
N GLU A 279 11.43 -18.69 -6.61
CA GLU A 279 10.66 -19.64 -7.42
C GLU A 279 11.13 -21.09 -7.27
N GLY A 280 12.21 -21.32 -6.52
CA GLY A 280 12.68 -22.63 -6.07
C GLY A 280 14.02 -23.06 -6.64
N THR A 281 14.65 -22.23 -7.49
CA THR A 281 15.98 -22.49 -8.03
C THR A 281 16.98 -21.48 -7.47
N PRO A 282 17.79 -21.86 -6.48
CA PRO A 282 18.63 -20.90 -5.77
C PRO A 282 19.69 -20.22 -6.67
N ASN A 283 19.85 -18.92 -6.50
CA ASN A 283 20.86 -18.05 -7.11
C ASN A 283 20.76 -17.92 -8.64
N ASN A 284 19.56 -17.97 -9.21
CA ASN A 284 19.35 -17.64 -10.62
C ASN A 284 18.80 -16.22 -10.82
N GLY A 285 18.54 -15.49 -9.73
CA GLY A 285 18.01 -14.13 -9.75
C GLY A 285 16.55 -14.03 -10.21
N ARG A 286 15.80 -15.13 -10.17
CA ARG A 286 14.36 -15.13 -10.37
C ARG A 286 13.65 -15.07 -9.03
N LEU A 287 12.41 -14.60 -9.08
CA LEU A 287 11.48 -14.57 -7.97
C LEU A 287 10.10 -14.96 -8.51
N ARG A 288 9.21 -15.32 -7.59
CA ARG A 288 7.81 -15.63 -7.86
C ARG A 288 6.91 -14.82 -6.95
N LEU A 289 5.92 -14.18 -7.55
CA LEU A 289 4.78 -13.60 -6.86
C LEU A 289 3.53 -14.42 -7.18
N SER A 290 2.72 -14.68 -6.18
CA SER A 290 1.46 -15.40 -6.33
C SER A 290 0.46 -14.93 -5.28
N SER A 291 -0.81 -14.86 -5.64
CA SER A 291 -1.92 -14.70 -4.71
C SER A 291 -2.98 -15.78 -4.92
N ALA A 292 -3.63 -16.20 -3.83
CA ALA A 292 -4.68 -17.19 -3.89
C ALA A 292 -6.02 -16.56 -4.33
N GLY A 293 -6.29 -16.54 -5.63
CA GLY A 293 -7.59 -16.16 -6.19
C GLY A 293 -7.72 -14.69 -6.59
N SER A 294 -6.65 -13.90 -6.49
CA SER A 294 -6.64 -12.48 -6.90
C SER A 294 -5.51 -12.09 -7.84
N SER A 295 -4.65 -13.03 -8.20
CA SER A 295 -3.71 -12.86 -9.30
C SER A 295 -3.34 -14.19 -9.94
N GLU A 296 -2.80 -14.11 -11.15
CA GLU A 296 -2.00 -15.20 -11.69
C GLU A 296 -0.70 -15.34 -10.90
N THR A 297 0.04 -16.42 -11.18
CA THR A 297 1.44 -16.49 -10.76
C THR A 297 2.32 -15.71 -11.72
N VAL A 298 3.16 -14.82 -11.20
CA VAL A 298 4.18 -14.11 -11.96
C VAL A 298 5.55 -14.62 -11.55
N THR A 299 6.29 -15.21 -12.49
CA THR A 299 7.71 -15.52 -12.29
C THR A 299 8.55 -14.50 -13.04
N PHE A 300 9.43 -13.79 -12.34
CA PHE A 300 10.12 -12.63 -12.89
C PHE A 300 11.60 -12.56 -12.51
N LEU A 301 12.40 -11.86 -13.30
CA LEU A 301 13.78 -11.51 -12.92
C LEU A 301 13.78 -10.42 -11.83
N ALA A 302 14.52 -10.65 -10.76
CA ALA A 302 14.67 -9.71 -9.67
C ALA A 302 15.13 -8.32 -10.20
N PRO A 303 14.41 -7.23 -9.89
CA PRO A 303 14.79 -5.91 -10.34
C PRO A 303 16.06 -5.42 -9.64
N THR A 304 16.75 -4.46 -10.26
CA THR A 304 18.03 -3.96 -9.72
C THR A 304 17.89 -2.99 -8.55
N SER A 305 16.70 -2.40 -8.32
CA SER A 305 16.48 -1.44 -7.22
C SER A 305 15.40 -1.87 -6.23
N SER A 306 14.19 -2.16 -6.68
CA SER A 306 13.03 -2.25 -5.79
C SER A 306 11.90 -3.11 -6.33
N ILE A 307 11.17 -3.71 -5.40
CA ILE A 307 9.88 -4.34 -5.61
C ILE A 307 8.86 -3.58 -4.75
N THR A 308 7.71 -3.23 -5.30
CA THR A 308 6.59 -2.69 -4.54
C THR A 308 5.37 -3.58 -4.71
N ILE A 309 4.69 -3.87 -3.60
CA ILE A 309 3.41 -4.57 -3.56
C ILE A 309 2.39 -3.57 -2.99
N GLU A 310 1.35 -3.27 -3.76
CA GLU A 310 0.14 -2.57 -3.28
C GLU A 310 -0.95 -3.63 -3.14
N ALA A 311 -1.24 -4.05 -1.91
CA ALA A 311 -2.23 -5.09 -1.63
C ALA A 311 -3.66 -4.58 -1.83
N ASP A 312 -3.95 -3.34 -1.45
CA ASP A 312 -5.24 -2.72 -1.78
C ASP A 312 -5.09 -1.28 -2.29
N ARG A 313 -5.70 -0.98 -3.45
CA ARG A 313 -5.81 0.38 -4.02
C ARG A 313 -7.01 1.14 -3.46
N GLY A 314 -7.06 1.28 -2.14
CA GLY A 314 -8.00 2.17 -1.44
C GLY A 314 -9.35 1.55 -1.10
N GLY A 315 -9.42 0.22 -1.09
CA GLY A 315 -10.44 -0.57 -0.42
C GLY A 315 -10.14 -0.81 1.07
N ASP A 316 -10.96 -1.66 1.68
CA ASP A 316 -10.93 -2.04 3.11
C ASP A 316 -10.67 -3.56 3.28
N GLY A 317 -9.96 -4.19 2.34
CA GLY A 317 -9.72 -5.64 2.34
C GLY A 317 -8.69 -6.06 3.39
N ASP A 318 -9.04 -7.01 4.28
CA ASP A 318 -8.04 -7.59 5.20
C ASP A 318 -7.04 -8.47 4.42
N ASP A 319 -5.81 -7.99 4.21
CA ASP A 319 -4.81 -8.65 3.39
C ASP A 319 -3.75 -9.40 4.20
N THR A 320 -3.22 -10.49 3.63
CA THR A 320 -1.98 -11.11 4.12
C THR A 320 -0.92 -11.00 3.04
N VAL A 321 0.18 -10.30 3.33
CA VAL A 321 1.37 -10.27 2.49
C VAL A 321 2.51 -10.98 3.17
N THR A 322 3.02 -12.05 2.57
CA THR A 322 4.18 -12.80 3.06
C THR A 322 5.39 -12.58 2.15
N ILE A 323 6.47 -12.04 2.72
CA ILE A 323 7.79 -11.98 2.06
C ILE A 323 8.63 -13.15 2.56
N ALA A 324 8.64 -14.23 1.79
CA ALA A 324 9.42 -15.43 2.10
C ALA A 324 10.92 -15.19 1.85
N ALA A 325 11.72 -16.24 2.06
CA ALA A 325 13.12 -16.21 1.67
C ALA A 325 13.23 -15.94 0.15
N LEU A 326 13.87 -14.82 -0.19
CA LEU A 326 14.10 -14.40 -1.57
C LEU A 326 15.40 -14.98 -2.10
N ASP A 327 15.53 -15.02 -3.43
CA ASP A 327 16.80 -15.36 -4.09
C ASP A 327 17.89 -14.37 -3.67
N GLY A 328 19.05 -14.90 -3.27
CA GLY A 328 20.17 -14.10 -2.75
C GLY A 328 20.81 -13.12 -3.75
N HIS A 329 20.41 -13.16 -5.02
CA HIS A 329 20.78 -12.17 -6.03
C HIS A 329 20.07 -10.83 -5.84
N PHE A 330 18.85 -10.84 -5.28
CA PHE A 330 18.12 -9.61 -5.01
C PHE A 330 18.69 -8.91 -3.76
N THR A 331 19.12 -7.66 -3.93
CA THR A 331 19.69 -6.83 -2.85
C THR A 331 18.98 -5.49 -2.71
N GLY A 332 17.87 -5.31 -3.45
CA GLY A 332 17.05 -4.12 -3.42
C GLY A 332 16.19 -4.01 -2.16
N THR A 333 15.25 -3.07 -2.18
CA THR A 333 14.23 -2.91 -1.12
C THR A 333 12.91 -3.50 -1.58
N VAL A 334 12.19 -4.16 -0.67
CA VAL A 334 10.77 -4.51 -0.88
C VAL A 334 9.92 -3.52 -0.11
N SER A 335 9.00 -2.87 -0.81
CA SER A 335 7.97 -2.01 -0.20
C SER A 335 6.64 -2.74 -0.27
N VAL A 336 5.89 -2.75 0.82
CA VAL A 336 4.53 -3.29 0.89
C VAL A 336 3.62 -2.21 1.45
N VAL A 337 2.50 -1.98 0.78
CA VAL A 337 1.41 -1.12 1.25
C VAL A 337 0.20 -2.04 1.41
N GLY A 338 -0.30 -2.17 2.63
CA GLY A 338 -1.51 -2.92 2.97
C GLY A 338 -2.72 -2.25 2.35
N GLY A 339 -3.06 -1.06 2.83
CA GLY A 339 -4.16 -0.26 2.29
C GLY A 339 -5.15 0.08 3.40
N GLY A 340 -6.44 -0.12 3.16
CA GLY A 340 -7.41 -0.16 4.25
C GLY A 340 -7.71 -1.62 4.59
N GLY A 341 -8.18 -1.90 5.80
CA GLY A 341 -8.39 -3.27 6.28
C GLY A 341 -7.48 -3.59 7.47
N ASN A 342 -7.63 -4.77 8.06
CA ASN A 342 -6.73 -5.24 9.12
C ASN A 342 -5.72 -6.19 8.49
N ASP A 343 -4.58 -5.63 8.09
CA ASP A 343 -3.61 -6.32 7.27
C ASP A 343 -2.57 -7.05 8.11
N ARG A 344 -2.00 -8.10 7.54
CA ARG A 344 -0.83 -8.79 8.07
C ARG A 344 0.31 -8.76 7.06
N LEU A 345 1.34 -7.99 7.38
CA LEU A 345 2.54 -7.83 6.56
C LEU A 345 3.70 -8.60 7.22
N ASP A 346 3.96 -9.82 6.73
CA ASP A 346 4.94 -10.74 7.31
C ASP A 346 6.25 -10.77 6.50
N GLY A 347 7.24 -10.03 6.98
CA GLY A 347 8.59 -9.97 6.46
C GLY A 347 9.61 -10.87 7.18
N SER A 348 9.17 -11.73 8.10
CA SER A 348 10.06 -12.42 9.06
C SER A 348 11.16 -13.28 8.43
N ALA A 349 10.95 -13.75 7.20
CA ALA A 349 11.90 -14.57 6.44
C ALA A 349 12.77 -13.75 5.46
N ALA A 350 12.49 -12.45 5.28
CA ALA A 350 13.18 -11.61 4.33
C ALA A 350 14.62 -11.30 4.76
N SER A 351 15.54 -11.35 3.79
CA SER A 351 16.98 -11.06 3.97
C SER A 351 17.39 -9.67 3.47
N VAL A 352 16.44 -8.92 2.92
CA VAL A 352 16.58 -7.59 2.34
C VAL A 352 15.89 -6.54 3.22
N ARG A 353 16.10 -5.25 2.92
CA ARG A 353 15.39 -4.18 3.61
C ARG A 353 13.92 -4.15 3.20
N LEU A 354 13.06 -3.96 4.19
CA LEU A 354 11.62 -3.82 4.03
C LEU A 354 11.17 -2.39 4.38
N ALA A 355 10.17 -1.91 3.64
CA ALA A 355 9.33 -0.78 4.00
C ALA A 355 7.88 -1.28 4.01
N LEU A 356 7.31 -1.46 5.20
CA LEU A 356 5.96 -1.98 5.39
C LEU A 356 5.07 -0.84 5.89
N GLU A 357 4.01 -0.54 5.16
CA GLU A 357 2.96 0.43 5.50
C GLU A 357 1.65 -0.35 5.65
N GLY A 358 1.08 -0.40 6.85
CA GLY A 358 -0.21 -1.02 7.14
C GLY A 358 -1.33 -0.24 6.45
N GLY A 359 -1.54 1.00 6.90
CA GLY A 359 -2.42 1.95 6.24
C GLY A 359 -3.57 2.33 7.15
N GLY A 360 -4.78 1.85 6.90
CA GLY A 360 -5.93 2.13 7.76
C GLY A 360 -6.61 0.86 8.26
N GLY A 361 -6.84 0.74 9.56
CA GLY A 361 -7.34 -0.47 10.20
C GLY A 361 -6.36 -0.95 11.26
N ASP A 362 -6.60 -2.11 11.87
CA ASP A 362 -5.73 -2.64 12.94
C ASP A 362 -4.73 -3.64 12.35
N ASP A 363 -3.56 -3.16 11.95
CA ASP A 363 -2.58 -3.92 11.17
C ASP A 363 -1.58 -4.69 12.05
N THR A 364 -0.96 -5.72 11.48
CA THR A 364 0.14 -6.48 12.10
C THR A 364 1.36 -6.51 11.19
N LEU A 365 2.46 -5.90 11.64
CA LEU A 365 3.69 -5.74 10.87
C LEU A 365 4.84 -6.54 11.49
N ILE A 366 5.55 -7.30 10.65
CA ILE A 366 6.75 -8.06 11.05
C ILE A 366 7.89 -7.75 10.10
N GLY A 367 8.96 -7.16 10.64
CA GLY A 367 10.20 -6.91 9.91
C GLY A 367 10.99 -8.18 9.59
N GLY A 368 12.00 -8.02 8.75
CA GLY A 368 12.96 -9.04 8.35
C GLY A 368 14.30 -8.92 9.07
N ALA A 369 15.37 -9.43 8.45
CA ALA A 369 16.70 -9.48 9.06
C ALA A 369 17.53 -8.20 8.90
N GLN A 370 17.07 -7.23 8.11
CA GLN A 370 17.75 -5.95 7.89
C GLN A 370 17.10 -4.85 8.72
N ALA A 371 17.68 -3.66 8.71
CA ALA A 371 17.05 -2.49 9.31
C ALA A 371 15.90 -2.00 8.42
N ASP A 372 14.69 -2.19 8.91
CA ASP A 372 13.44 -1.98 8.18
C ASP A 372 12.74 -0.70 8.60
N THR A 373 11.67 -0.35 7.89
CA THR A 373 10.73 0.72 8.23
C THR A 373 9.34 0.14 8.31
N LEU A 374 8.69 0.27 9.46
CA LEU A 374 7.37 -0.28 9.77
C LEU A 374 6.47 0.89 10.16
N ASP A 375 5.43 1.17 9.38
CA ASP A 375 4.46 2.22 9.66
C ASP A 375 3.06 1.58 9.73
N GLY A 376 2.44 1.56 10.91
CA GLY A 376 1.08 1.01 11.04
C GLY A 376 0.03 1.92 10.42
N GLY A 377 0.26 3.24 10.42
CA GLY A 377 -0.69 4.20 9.89
C GLY A 377 -1.80 4.54 10.88
N ALA A 378 -3.04 4.29 10.49
CA ALA A 378 -4.24 4.72 11.19
C ALA A 378 -5.05 3.53 11.72
N GLY A 379 -4.96 3.28 13.02
CA GLY A 379 -5.80 2.32 13.71
C GLY A 379 -5.15 1.93 15.02
N THR A 380 -5.27 0.66 15.40
CA THR A 380 -4.56 0.07 16.55
C THR A 380 -3.60 -1.01 16.07
N ASP A 381 -2.41 -0.56 15.68
CA ASP A 381 -1.46 -1.37 14.93
C ASP A 381 -0.50 -2.11 15.88
N GLN A 382 -0.04 -3.28 15.42
CA GLN A 382 0.82 -4.16 16.19
C GLN A 382 2.12 -4.48 15.44
N VAL A 383 3.26 -4.29 16.10
CA VAL A 383 4.54 -4.85 15.65
C VAL A 383 4.81 -6.19 16.34
N GLU A 384 5.32 -7.18 15.61
CA GLU A 384 5.80 -8.43 16.20
C GLU A 384 7.26 -8.71 15.85
N GLN A 385 8.03 -9.20 16.83
CA GLN A 385 9.38 -9.71 16.60
C GLN A 385 9.64 -10.92 17.50
N THR A 386 10.16 -11.98 16.90
CA THR A 386 10.71 -13.15 17.61
C THR A 386 12.20 -13.26 17.33
N VAL A 387 13.05 -13.15 18.34
CA VAL A 387 14.51 -13.29 18.20
C VAL A 387 15.16 -13.71 19.52
N ASP A 388 16.13 -14.61 19.46
CA ASP A 388 16.97 -15.00 20.61
C ASP A 388 18.03 -13.93 20.91
N ALA A 389 17.58 -12.77 21.36
CA ALA A 389 18.42 -11.62 21.68
C ALA A 389 17.69 -10.68 22.65
N ASN A 390 18.47 -9.78 23.27
CA ASN A 390 17.88 -8.65 23.97
C ASN A 390 17.12 -7.77 22.98
N GLN A 391 15.97 -7.25 23.42
CA GLN A 391 15.10 -6.39 22.64
C GLN A 391 14.82 -5.10 23.40
N THR A 392 14.81 -3.96 22.69
CA THR A 392 14.43 -2.66 23.26
C THR A 392 13.42 -2.01 22.32
N LEU A 393 12.27 -1.62 22.87
CA LEU A 393 11.16 -1.00 22.16
C LEU A 393 10.93 0.43 22.65
N THR A 394 10.77 1.32 21.69
CA THR A 394 10.40 2.73 21.89
C THR A 394 9.32 3.09 20.87
N ASP A 395 8.65 4.23 21.03
CA ASP A 395 7.66 4.71 20.04
C ASP A 395 8.21 4.96 18.63
N SER A 396 9.52 4.89 18.43
CA SER A 396 10.17 5.19 17.13
C SER A 396 11.12 4.12 16.63
N GLN A 397 11.47 3.14 17.47
CA GLN A 397 12.46 2.12 17.14
C GLN A 397 12.17 0.79 17.83
N LEU A 398 12.41 -0.29 17.11
CA LEU A 398 12.53 -1.65 17.64
C LEU A 398 13.98 -2.13 17.42
N ILE A 399 14.68 -2.40 18.52
CA ILE A 399 16.05 -2.93 18.51
C ILE A 399 15.98 -4.40 18.93
N GLY A 400 16.58 -5.29 18.16
CA GLY A 400 16.69 -6.71 18.50
C GLY A 400 17.45 -7.47 17.42
N ARG A 401 16.73 -7.91 16.39
CA ARG A 401 17.32 -8.56 15.21
C ARG A 401 18.15 -7.56 14.39
N ALA A 402 17.58 -6.39 14.16
CA ALA A 402 18.21 -5.22 13.57
C ALA A 402 17.80 -3.97 14.37
N VAL A 403 17.94 -2.79 13.76
CA VAL A 403 17.38 -1.54 14.29
C VAL A 403 16.34 -1.07 13.29
N ASP A 404 15.08 -1.34 13.60
CA ASP A 404 13.94 -0.97 12.77
C ASP A 404 13.44 0.40 13.18
N GLN A 405 13.01 1.18 12.20
CA GLN A 405 12.24 2.41 12.43
C GLN A 405 10.77 2.03 12.47
N ILE A 406 10.08 2.44 13.52
CA ILE A 406 8.64 2.19 13.66
C ILE A 406 7.88 3.51 13.80
N ALA A 407 6.65 3.57 13.28
CA ALA A 407 5.72 4.69 13.40
C ALA A 407 4.28 4.17 13.42
N GLY A 408 3.37 4.89 14.10
CA GLY A 408 1.96 4.51 14.19
C GLY A 408 1.78 3.09 14.73
N ILE A 409 2.38 2.76 15.87
CA ILE A 409 2.28 1.43 16.49
C ILE A 409 1.78 1.60 17.93
N GLU A 410 0.63 1.02 18.25
CA GLU A 410 -0.01 1.11 19.56
C GLU A 410 0.17 -0.15 20.40
N ARG A 411 0.57 -1.27 19.78
CA ARG A 411 0.80 -2.55 20.43
C ARG A 411 2.09 -3.21 19.96
N ALA A 412 2.69 -4.00 20.83
CA ALA A 412 3.82 -4.85 20.43
C ALA A 412 3.75 -6.25 21.03
N MET A 413 4.16 -7.24 20.24
CA MET A 413 4.41 -8.60 20.71
C MET A 413 5.88 -8.96 20.47
N LEU A 414 6.66 -9.01 21.55
CA LEU A 414 8.08 -9.34 21.48
C LEU A 414 8.33 -10.69 22.14
N THR A 415 8.96 -11.60 21.42
CA THR A 415 9.32 -12.93 21.91
C THR A 415 10.83 -13.11 21.87
N GLY A 416 11.41 -13.53 23.00
CA GLY A 416 12.80 -13.94 23.15
C GLY A 416 13.08 -15.30 22.51
N GLY A 417 14.15 -15.95 22.96
CA GLY A 417 14.63 -17.21 22.41
C GLY A 417 14.96 -18.24 23.46
N ALA A 418 16.11 -18.89 23.33
CA ALA A 418 16.57 -19.92 24.26
C ALA A 418 17.68 -19.44 25.19
N GLY A 419 18.23 -18.25 24.95
CA GLY A 419 19.19 -17.57 25.81
C GLY A 419 18.49 -16.67 26.82
N ALA A 420 19.25 -16.24 27.83
CA ALA A 420 18.80 -15.18 28.73
C ALA A 420 18.71 -13.85 27.97
N ASN A 421 17.52 -13.30 27.87
CA ASN A 421 17.18 -12.09 27.14
C ASN A 421 16.70 -10.98 28.09
N VAL A 422 16.98 -9.74 27.72
CA VAL A 422 16.36 -8.56 28.31
C VAL A 422 15.38 -7.99 27.29
N LEU A 423 14.09 -7.99 27.62
CA LEU A 423 13.02 -7.39 26.81
C LEU A 423 12.59 -6.11 27.52
N ASP A 424 12.97 -4.97 26.94
CA ASP A 424 12.78 -3.64 27.53
C ASP A 424 11.83 -2.79 26.70
N ALA A 425 10.61 -2.57 27.20
CA ALA A 425 9.61 -1.69 26.61
C ALA A 425 9.33 -0.45 27.48
N SER A 426 10.20 -0.13 28.44
CA SER A 426 9.97 0.93 29.45
C SER A 426 9.70 2.33 28.90
N VAL A 427 10.04 2.58 27.64
CA VAL A 427 9.87 3.87 26.95
C VAL A 427 8.83 3.82 25.84
N PHE A 428 8.18 2.67 25.62
CA PHE A 428 7.06 2.55 24.70
C PHE A 428 5.78 3.02 25.38
N SER A 429 4.92 3.70 24.62
CA SER A 429 3.69 4.31 25.13
C SER A 429 2.45 3.42 25.00
N GLY A 430 2.53 2.38 24.16
CA GLY A 430 1.47 1.40 23.94
C GLY A 430 1.56 0.17 24.85
N ALA A 431 0.57 -0.72 24.74
CA ALA A 431 0.55 -1.96 25.52
C ALA A 431 1.45 -3.03 24.89
N VAL A 432 2.13 -3.82 25.73
CA VAL A 432 3.03 -4.87 25.25
C VAL A 432 2.66 -6.27 25.74
N THR A 433 2.92 -7.24 24.86
CA THR A 433 3.08 -8.65 25.23
C THR A 433 4.55 -9.00 25.10
N LEU A 434 5.20 -9.29 26.22
CA LEU A 434 6.59 -9.72 26.26
C LEU A 434 6.64 -11.19 26.66
N ASP A 435 7.23 -12.04 25.81
CA ASP A 435 7.48 -13.45 26.10
C ASP A 435 9.00 -13.70 26.12
N GLY A 436 9.57 -14.03 27.28
CA GLY A 436 10.99 -14.32 27.44
C GLY A 436 11.43 -15.58 26.69
N GLY A 437 10.53 -16.55 26.51
CA GLY A 437 10.83 -17.83 25.90
C GLY A 437 11.49 -18.81 26.90
N ALA A 438 12.66 -19.32 26.57
CA ALA A 438 13.45 -20.16 27.45
C ALA A 438 14.74 -19.43 27.81
N GLY A 439 15.15 -19.49 29.07
CA GLY A 439 16.26 -18.66 29.51
C GLY A 439 16.05 -18.21 30.93
N ASN A 440 16.89 -17.30 31.41
CA ASN A 440 16.58 -16.56 32.62
C ASN A 440 16.42 -15.12 32.16
N ASP A 441 15.19 -14.73 31.88
CA ASP A 441 14.87 -13.53 31.15
C ASP A 441 14.56 -12.36 32.10
N THR A 442 14.81 -11.14 31.65
CA THR A 442 14.38 -9.91 32.33
C THR A 442 13.36 -9.19 31.46
N LEU A 443 12.17 -8.99 32.00
CA LEU A 443 11.04 -8.36 31.31
C LEU A 443 10.75 -7.01 31.97
N ILE A 444 10.79 -5.95 31.18
CA ILE A 444 10.44 -4.59 31.59
C ILE A 444 9.28 -4.14 30.69
N GLY A 445 8.08 -4.06 31.26
CA GLY A 445 6.87 -3.61 30.58
C GLY A 445 6.92 -2.14 30.15
N ALA A 446 5.91 -1.74 29.40
CA ALA A 446 5.66 -0.37 29.00
C ALA A 446 4.82 0.36 30.05
N ALA A 447 4.40 1.59 29.74
CA ALA A 447 3.34 2.23 30.50
C ALA A 447 1.99 1.66 30.04
N GLY A 448 1.19 1.11 30.95
CA GLY A 448 -0.13 0.56 30.63
C GLY A 448 -0.37 -0.81 31.25
N ASP A 449 -1.40 -1.51 30.76
CA ASP A 449 -1.71 -2.88 31.21
C ASP A 449 -1.02 -3.87 30.26
N ASP A 450 0.05 -4.53 30.72
CA ASP A 450 0.86 -5.42 29.89
C ASP A 450 0.62 -6.92 30.16
N SER A 451 1.15 -7.76 29.26
CA SER A 451 1.26 -9.21 29.45
C SER A 451 2.72 -9.64 29.46
N LEU A 452 3.23 -10.02 30.62
CA LEU A 452 4.63 -10.42 30.83
C LEU A 452 4.72 -11.91 31.11
N ILE A 453 5.31 -12.64 30.16
CA ILE A 453 5.42 -14.09 30.14
C ILE A 453 6.91 -14.45 30.23
N GLY A 454 7.40 -14.94 31.37
CA GLY A 454 8.83 -15.30 31.49
C GLY A 454 9.18 -16.56 30.71
N GLY A 455 8.29 -17.57 30.76
CA GLY A 455 8.45 -18.81 30.02
C GLY A 455 9.14 -19.89 30.85
N THR A 456 10.24 -20.48 30.36
CA THR A 456 10.98 -21.50 31.12
C THR A 456 12.31 -20.99 31.63
N GLY A 457 12.51 -21.04 32.93
CA GLY A 457 13.79 -20.87 33.60
C GLY A 457 13.59 -20.13 34.91
N ILE A 458 14.43 -19.13 35.19
CA ILE A 458 14.23 -18.24 36.34
C ILE A 458 14.16 -16.82 35.79
N ASP A 459 12.93 -16.34 35.66
CA ASP A 459 12.63 -15.10 34.98
C ASP A 459 12.37 -13.97 35.99
N GLN A 460 12.64 -12.74 35.57
CA GLN A 460 12.56 -11.55 36.39
C GLN A 460 11.70 -10.50 35.72
N VAL A 461 10.69 -9.99 36.43
CA VAL A 461 10.07 -8.72 36.08
C VAL A 461 10.81 -7.56 36.74
N GLN A 462 10.98 -6.46 36.02
CA GLN A 462 11.54 -5.24 36.57
C GLN A 462 10.64 -4.03 36.27
N GLN A 463 10.39 -3.20 37.28
CA GLN A 463 9.61 -1.96 37.18
C GLN A 463 10.24 -0.86 38.04
N ALA A 464 10.27 0.37 37.54
CA ALA A 464 10.75 1.54 38.26
C ALA A 464 9.76 2.70 38.12
N VAL A 465 8.97 2.98 39.16
CA VAL A 465 7.91 3.99 39.13
C VAL A 465 7.76 4.69 40.47
N ASP A 466 7.54 6.01 40.42
CA ASP A 466 7.17 6.82 41.59
C ASP A 466 5.69 6.64 41.97
N ALA A 467 5.33 5.42 42.37
CA ALA A 467 3.98 5.05 42.76
C ALA A 467 4.00 3.84 43.71
N ASP A 468 2.87 3.61 44.38
CA ASP A 468 2.62 2.35 45.07
C ASP A 468 2.62 1.20 44.07
N GLN A 469 3.28 0.10 44.44
CA GLN A 469 3.42 -1.11 43.63
C GLN A 469 2.97 -2.31 44.44
N THR A 470 2.11 -3.14 43.86
CA THR A 470 1.70 -4.43 44.43
C THR A 470 2.07 -5.56 43.49
N LEU A 471 2.79 -6.55 44.00
CA LEU A 471 3.21 -7.75 43.28
C LEU A 471 2.55 -9.00 43.88
N THR A 472 1.98 -9.80 42.99
CA THR A 472 1.53 -11.17 43.25
C THR A 472 2.10 -12.11 42.19
N ASN A 473 1.83 -13.41 42.30
CA ASN A 473 2.26 -14.38 41.29
C ASN A 473 1.71 -14.13 39.87
N THR A 474 0.66 -13.32 39.72
CA THR A 474 -0.05 -13.12 38.44
C THR A 474 -0.32 -11.65 38.10
N LEU A 475 0.09 -10.72 38.96
CA LEU A 475 -0.24 -9.30 38.84
C LEU A 475 0.93 -8.46 39.35
N LEU A 476 1.34 -7.48 38.55
CA LEU A 476 2.14 -6.33 38.99
C LEU A 476 1.31 -5.06 38.78
N THR A 477 1.41 -4.12 39.71
CA THR A 477 0.78 -2.79 39.58
C THR A 477 1.82 -1.69 39.74
N GLY A 478 1.52 -0.50 39.24
CA GLY A 478 2.40 0.67 39.32
C GLY A 478 2.21 1.54 38.09
N TRP A 479 2.76 1.13 36.95
CA TRP A 479 2.51 1.76 35.65
C TRP A 479 1.12 1.46 35.08
N GLY A 480 0.63 0.23 35.25
CA GLY A 480 -0.75 -0.17 35.02
C GLY A 480 -1.09 -1.43 35.81
N GLN A 481 -1.88 -2.34 35.23
CA GLN A 481 -2.18 -3.65 35.77
C GLN A 481 -1.63 -4.74 34.86
N ASP A 482 -0.39 -5.15 35.13
CA ASP A 482 0.31 -6.13 34.30
C ASP A 482 -0.05 -7.54 34.71
N THR A 483 -0.37 -8.38 33.74
CA THR A 483 -0.56 -9.81 33.95
C THR A 483 0.78 -10.53 33.88
N LEU A 484 1.05 -11.38 34.87
CA LEU A 484 2.31 -12.12 34.95
C LEU A 484 2.06 -13.63 34.77
N SER A 485 2.94 -14.29 34.02
CA SER A 485 2.99 -15.75 33.91
C SER A 485 4.43 -16.24 33.83
N GLY A 486 4.78 -17.24 34.65
CA GLY A 486 6.13 -17.80 34.68
C GLY A 486 7.19 -16.78 35.06
N ILE A 487 6.95 -15.99 36.11
CA ILE A 487 7.91 -15.02 36.65
C ILE A 487 8.31 -15.48 38.06
N GLU A 488 9.58 -15.80 38.25
CA GLU A 488 10.10 -16.36 39.51
C GLU A 488 10.74 -15.32 40.42
N SER A 489 11.12 -14.14 39.91
CA SER A 489 11.69 -13.05 40.69
C SER A 489 11.22 -11.67 40.24
N ALA A 490 11.41 -10.66 41.08
CA ALA A 490 11.05 -9.29 40.74
C ALA A 490 12.07 -8.28 41.28
N TRP A 491 12.28 -7.21 40.52
CA TRP A 491 12.99 -6.00 40.94
C TRP A 491 12.05 -4.80 40.82
N MET A 492 11.62 -4.25 41.95
CA MET A 492 10.74 -3.08 42.00
C MET A 492 11.47 -1.90 42.62
N THR A 493 11.46 -0.77 41.93
CA THR A 493 12.04 0.49 42.40
C THR A 493 10.96 1.57 42.49
N GLY A 494 10.90 2.27 43.62
CA GLY A 494 10.08 3.45 43.83
C GLY A 494 10.68 4.69 43.18
N GLY A 495 10.23 5.86 43.61
CA GLY A 495 10.57 7.14 43.02
C GLY A 495 11.09 8.15 44.03
N ALA A 496 10.60 9.38 43.94
CA ALA A 496 10.95 10.46 44.86
C ALA A 496 9.85 10.74 45.90
N GLY A 497 8.67 10.14 45.73
CA GLY A 497 7.57 10.17 46.67
C GLY A 497 7.64 9.05 47.69
N ALA A 498 6.81 9.15 48.73
CA ALA A 498 6.60 8.03 49.65
C ALA A 498 5.77 6.95 48.95
N ASN A 499 6.37 5.77 48.74
CA ASN A 499 5.77 4.66 48.02
C ASN A 499 5.56 3.45 48.94
N VAL A 500 4.51 2.68 48.65
CA VAL A 500 4.29 1.36 49.23
C VAL A 500 4.64 0.29 48.20
N LEU A 501 5.69 -0.48 48.47
CA LEU A 501 6.11 -1.61 47.64
C LEU A 501 5.69 -2.89 48.35
N ASP A 502 4.59 -3.52 47.89
CA ASP A 502 3.98 -4.70 48.50
C ASP A 502 4.16 -5.96 47.66
N ALA A 503 5.13 -6.81 48.02
CA ALA A 503 5.37 -8.12 47.43
C ALA A 503 4.85 -9.27 48.29
N SER A 504 3.99 -9.02 49.29
CA SER A 504 3.50 -10.07 50.21
C SER A 504 2.65 -11.13 49.51
N GLY A 505 2.09 -10.83 48.34
CA GLY A 505 1.36 -11.76 47.48
C GLY A 505 2.22 -12.61 46.56
N PHE A 506 3.54 -12.34 46.49
CA PHE A 506 4.49 -13.10 45.69
C PHE A 506 5.05 -14.28 46.50
N THR A 507 4.90 -15.50 45.98
CA THR A 507 5.23 -16.72 46.73
C THR A 507 6.28 -17.60 46.05
N TRP A 508 6.87 -17.16 44.95
CA TRP A 508 7.81 -17.96 44.17
C TRP A 508 9.22 -17.94 44.76
N ASN A 509 9.94 -16.82 44.62
CA ASN A 509 11.31 -16.67 45.13
C ASN A 509 11.50 -15.27 45.75
N SER A 510 12.75 -14.90 46.01
CA SER A 510 13.15 -13.59 46.54
C SER A 510 12.81 -12.43 45.60
N VAL A 511 12.47 -11.30 46.20
CA VAL A 511 12.33 -10.01 45.50
C VAL A 511 13.41 -9.02 45.92
N THR A 512 13.69 -8.06 45.05
CA THR A 512 14.43 -6.83 45.38
C THR A 512 13.44 -5.67 45.37
N LEU A 513 13.30 -5.00 46.52
CA LEU A 513 12.50 -3.78 46.66
C LEU A 513 13.46 -2.62 46.97
N ASP A 514 13.41 -1.57 46.18
CA ASP A 514 14.17 -0.33 46.38
C ASP A 514 13.19 0.85 46.49
N GLY A 515 13.05 1.46 47.67
CA GLY A 515 12.12 2.57 47.90
C GLY A 515 12.49 3.81 47.08
N GLY A 516 13.78 4.06 46.90
CA GLY A 516 14.27 5.24 46.21
C GLY A 516 14.46 6.40 47.17
N ALA A 517 13.82 7.54 46.91
CA ALA A 517 13.79 8.67 47.82
C ALA A 517 12.35 8.90 48.29
N GLY A 518 12.17 9.29 49.54
CA GLY A 518 10.84 9.37 50.14
C GLY A 518 10.79 8.60 51.44
N ASP A 519 9.65 8.67 52.14
CA ASP A 519 9.44 7.85 53.34
C ASP A 519 8.68 6.58 52.90
N ASP A 520 9.40 5.52 52.55
CA ASP A 520 8.83 4.36 51.86
C ASP A 520 8.33 3.27 52.82
N THR A 521 7.43 2.42 52.34
CA THR A 521 7.01 1.20 53.04
C THR A 521 7.30 -0.03 52.19
N LEU A 522 8.25 -0.84 52.62
CA LEU A 522 8.68 -2.06 51.94
C LEU A 522 8.09 -3.30 52.62
N ILE A 523 7.34 -4.09 51.87
CA ILE A 523 6.75 -5.34 52.33
C ILE A 523 7.26 -6.46 51.43
N GLY A 524 8.23 -7.21 51.95
CA GLY A 524 8.81 -8.36 51.26
C GLY A 524 7.83 -9.50 51.01
N SER A 525 8.30 -10.47 50.24
CA SER A 525 7.67 -11.75 50.00
C SER A 525 7.78 -12.67 51.22
N LEU A 526 7.41 -13.95 51.06
CA LEU A 526 7.69 -14.98 52.07
C LEU A 526 9.10 -15.57 51.96
N SER A 527 9.89 -15.15 50.97
CA SER A 527 11.26 -15.61 50.73
C SER A 527 12.28 -14.71 51.42
N SER A 528 13.57 -14.91 51.15
CA SER A 528 14.64 -14.04 51.67
C SER A 528 14.91 -12.92 50.69
N ASP A 529 14.49 -11.70 51.03
CA ASP A 529 14.44 -10.58 50.10
C ASP A 529 15.61 -9.59 50.28
N SER A 530 15.75 -8.68 49.33
CA SER A 530 16.61 -7.49 49.44
C SER A 530 15.72 -6.26 49.55
N LEU A 531 15.71 -5.62 50.72
CA LEU A 531 14.89 -4.45 51.00
C LEU A 531 15.79 -3.23 51.20
N ILE A 532 15.72 -2.31 50.25
CA ILE A 532 16.55 -1.10 50.18
C ILE A 532 15.59 0.08 50.41
N GLY A 533 15.68 0.77 51.54
CA GLY A 533 14.82 1.93 51.84
C GLY A 533 15.19 3.11 50.95
N GLY A 534 16.42 3.61 51.13
CA GLY A 534 17.00 4.62 50.26
C GLY A 534 17.22 5.94 50.98
N GLU A 535 16.81 7.06 50.38
CA GLU A 535 16.83 8.37 51.06
C GLU A 535 15.49 8.65 51.75
N GLY A 536 15.44 8.74 53.06
CA GLY A 536 14.23 9.19 53.76
C GLY A 536 14.12 8.59 55.14
N THR A 537 12.88 8.37 55.61
CA THR A 537 12.58 7.54 56.77
C THR A 537 11.73 6.35 56.33
N ASP A 538 12.39 5.22 56.16
CA ASP A 538 11.77 4.05 55.53
C ASP A 538 11.24 3.04 56.55
N LEU A 539 10.17 2.33 56.18
CA LEU A 539 9.52 1.32 56.99
C LEU A 539 9.58 -0.04 56.30
N VAL A 540 10.10 -1.05 56.98
CA VAL A 540 9.95 -2.45 56.57
C VAL A 540 8.82 -3.12 57.36
N ARG A 541 7.93 -3.83 56.66
CA ARG A 541 6.79 -4.54 57.26
C ARG A 541 6.75 -6.01 56.79
N GLN A 542 6.60 -6.95 57.73
CA GLN A 542 6.30 -8.35 57.44
C GLN A 542 4.92 -8.72 58.00
N THR A 543 4.13 -9.49 57.24
CA THR A 543 2.75 -9.88 57.56
C THR A 543 2.59 -11.36 57.93
N VAL A 544 3.60 -11.93 58.58
CA VAL A 544 3.62 -13.35 58.95
C VAL A 544 3.37 -13.59 60.44
N ASP A 545 2.72 -14.71 60.75
CA ASP A 545 2.59 -15.23 62.13
C ASP A 545 3.85 -16.03 62.51
N ALA A 546 4.96 -15.31 62.69
CA ALA A 546 6.26 -15.89 63.03
C ALA A 546 7.02 -15.01 64.05
N ASN A 547 7.95 -15.62 64.79
CA ASN A 547 8.88 -14.84 65.61
C ASN A 547 9.83 -14.07 64.69
N GLN A 548 9.85 -12.75 64.85
CA GLN A 548 10.69 -11.87 64.05
C GLN A 548 11.92 -11.40 64.83
N THR A 549 13.03 -11.24 64.11
CA THR A 549 14.24 -10.58 64.63
C THR A 549 14.61 -9.49 63.65
N LEU A 550 14.71 -8.25 64.13
CA LEU A 550 15.11 -7.09 63.35
C LEU A 550 16.46 -6.57 63.87
N THR A 551 17.41 -6.40 62.95
CA THR A 551 18.68 -5.69 63.15
C THR A 551 18.84 -4.63 62.06
N ASP A 552 19.84 -3.77 62.17
CA ASP A 552 20.14 -2.71 61.18
C ASP A 552 20.35 -3.22 59.74
N THR A 553 20.54 -4.53 59.54
CA THR A 553 20.86 -5.12 58.22
C THR A 553 20.06 -6.39 57.91
N LEU A 554 19.20 -6.86 58.81
CA LEU A 554 18.56 -8.16 58.70
C LEU A 554 17.18 -8.15 59.35
N LEU A 555 16.19 -8.64 58.61
CA LEU A 555 14.88 -9.00 59.15
C LEU A 555 14.63 -10.49 58.94
N THR A 556 14.49 -11.25 60.02
CA THR A 556 14.14 -12.68 59.97
C THR A 556 12.69 -12.89 60.37
N GLY A 557 12.00 -13.85 59.75
CA GLY A 557 10.64 -14.23 60.12
C GLY A 557 9.98 -15.02 58.99
N ALA A 558 9.51 -14.30 57.97
CA ALA A 558 9.00 -14.88 56.72
C ALA A 558 10.14 -15.55 55.92
N GLY A 559 11.25 -14.82 55.75
CA GLY A 559 12.53 -15.31 55.28
C GLY A 559 13.70 -14.70 56.07
N SER A 560 14.84 -14.52 55.41
CA SER A 560 16.05 -13.87 55.94
C SER A 560 16.39 -12.66 55.07
N ASP A 561 15.69 -11.55 55.28
CA ASP A 561 15.74 -10.39 54.40
C ASP A 561 16.92 -9.49 54.73
N THR A 562 17.66 -9.07 53.71
CA THR A 562 18.74 -8.11 53.85
C THR A 562 18.16 -6.70 53.80
N LEU A 563 18.55 -5.86 54.77
CA LEU A 563 18.13 -4.46 54.86
C LEU A 563 19.29 -3.53 54.51
N VAL A 564 19.03 -2.52 53.69
CA VAL A 564 19.97 -1.45 53.34
C VAL A 564 19.25 -0.11 53.38
N GLY A 565 19.79 0.87 54.11
CA GLY A 565 19.23 2.22 54.15
C GLY A 565 17.78 2.25 54.64
N VAL A 566 17.48 1.47 55.70
CA VAL A 566 16.17 1.48 56.37
C VAL A 566 16.38 1.98 57.79
N GLU A 567 15.70 3.05 58.18
CA GLU A 567 15.76 3.60 59.53
C GLU A 567 14.82 2.84 60.50
N LEU A 568 15.34 2.49 61.68
CA LEU A 568 14.63 1.72 62.71
C LEU A 568 13.68 2.54 63.60
#